data_AF-A0A1V2P8B8-F1
#
_entry.id   AF-A0A1V2P8B8-F1
#
_cell.length_a   1.000
_cell.length_b   1.000
_cell.length_c   1.000
_cell.angle_alpha   90.00
_cell.angle_beta   90.00
_cell.angle_gamma   90.00
#
_symmetry.space_group_name_H-M   'P 1'
#
loop_
_entity.id
_entity.type
_entity.pdbx_description
1 polymer ?
#
loop_
_entity_poly.entity_id
_entity_poly.type
_entity_poly.pdbx_seq_one_letter_code
_entity_poly.pdbx_strand_id
1 'polypeptide(L)'
;MSCGEHHDVDCSEILQRVYVFIDNELEDATSDEIRHHLEECAPCLDQYDLERCIKKLVHRSCGDEQAPDALRAKILTRLTEARVETASPD
;
A
#
# COMPACT_ATOMS: atom_id res chain seq x y z
N MET A 1 -20.29 9.42 4.49
CA MET A 1 -20.38 9.76 5.92
C MET A 1 -19.52 10.99 6.12
N SER A 2 -20.06 12.06 6.68
CA SER A 2 -19.36 13.35 6.79
C SER A 2 -18.42 13.29 7.98
N CYS A 3 -17.11 13.34 7.72
CA CYS A 3 -16.11 13.83 8.66
C CYS A 3 -16.57 15.24 9.12
N GLY A 4 -16.54 15.50 10.43
CA GLY A 4 -17.18 16.67 11.04
C GLY A 4 -16.50 18.03 10.74
N GLU A 5 -15.44 18.04 9.95
CA GLU A 5 -14.63 19.20 9.57
C GLU A 5 -14.34 19.20 8.07
N HIS A 6 -14.23 20.38 7.48
CA HIS A 6 -14.01 20.54 6.04
C HIS A 6 -12.49 20.48 5.78
N HIS A 7 -12.02 19.35 5.25
CA HIS A 7 -10.64 19.19 4.79
C HIS A 7 -10.53 19.68 3.33
N ASP A 8 -9.32 20.00 2.85
CA ASP A 8 -9.10 20.45 1.47
C ASP A 8 -9.49 19.37 0.44
N VAL A 9 -9.39 18.10 0.81
CA VAL A 9 -9.80 16.94 0.00
C VAL A 9 -11.03 16.27 0.60
N ASP A 10 -12.00 15.96 -0.24
CA ASP A 10 -13.26 15.32 0.16
C ASP A 10 -13.02 13.89 0.70
N CYS A 11 -13.54 13.61 1.89
CA CYS A 11 -13.45 12.27 2.52
C CYS A 11 -13.95 11.14 1.59
N SER A 12 -14.95 11.40 0.75
CA SER A 12 -15.46 10.42 -0.23
C SER A 12 -14.45 10.12 -1.34
N GLU A 13 -13.69 11.12 -1.79
CA GLU A 13 -12.65 10.95 -2.80
C GLU A 13 -11.49 10.10 -2.26
N ILE A 14 -11.09 10.36 -1.01
CA ILE A 14 -10.08 9.57 -0.30
C ILE A 14 -10.51 8.11 -0.18
N LEU A 15 -11.73 7.88 0.28
CA LEU A 15 -12.26 6.52 0.48
C LEU A 15 -12.45 5.75 -0.83
N GLN A 16 -12.71 6.42 -1.95
CA GLN A 16 -12.75 5.78 -3.27
C GLN A 16 -11.37 5.26 -3.73
N ARG A 17 -10.30 5.94 -3.31
CA ARG A 17 -8.91 5.59 -3.67
C ARG A 17 -8.21 4.75 -2.63
N VAL A 18 -8.85 4.47 -1.49
CA VAL A 18 -8.22 3.82 -0.33
C VAL A 18 -7.62 2.44 -0.68
N TYR A 19 -8.27 1.64 -1.53
CA TYR A 19 -7.75 0.33 -1.93
C TYR A 19 -6.47 0.45 -2.76
N VAL A 20 -6.48 1.31 -3.77
CA VAL A 20 -5.32 1.58 -4.64
C VAL A 20 -4.15 2.13 -3.82
N PHE A 21 -4.45 2.98 -2.83
CA PHE A 21 -3.46 3.45 -1.86
C PHE A 21 -2.90 2.32 -0.97
N ILE A 22 -3.75 1.42 -0.45
CA ILE A 22 -3.32 0.26 0.34
C ILE A 22 -2.43 -0.68 -0.48
N ASP A 23 -2.65 -0.78 -1.79
CA ASP A 23 -1.84 -1.55 -2.74
C ASP A 23 -0.54 -0.85 -3.17
N ASN A 24 -0.35 0.43 -2.85
CA ASN A 24 0.74 1.29 -3.38
C ASN A 24 0.70 1.41 -4.91
N GLU A 25 -0.50 1.49 -5.49
CA GLU A 25 -0.75 1.61 -6.93
C GLU A 25 -1.04 3.06 -7.37
N LEU A 26 -0.80 4.03 -6.49
CA LEU A 26 -0.95 5.45 -6.78
C LEU A 26 0.40 6.10 -7.10
N GLU A 27 0.35 7.16 -7.90
CA GLU A 27 1.50 8.06 -8.07
C GLU A 27 1.89 8.69 -6.73
N ASP A 28 3.17 9.06 -6.58
CA ASP A 28 3.73 9.56 -5.31
C ASP A 28 2.97 10.79 -4.79
N ALA A 29 2.66 11.75 -5.68
CA ALA A 29 1.94 12.97 -5.34
C ALA A 29 0.54 12.69 -4.74
N THR A 30 -0.21 11.78 -5.35
CA THR A 30 -1.56 11.38 -4.89
C THR A 30 -1.49 10.58 -3.58
N SER A 31 -0.40 9.82 -3.38
CA SER A 31 -0.19 9.07 -2.15
C SER A 31 0.07 9.99 -0.95
N ASP A 32 0.77 11.10 -1.17
CA ASP A 32 1.03 12.10 -0.12
C ASP A 32 -0.25 12.83 0.30
N GLU A 33 -1.11 13.19 -0.64
CA GLU A 33 -2.43 13.81 -0.37
C GLU A 33 -3.31 12.91 0.51
N ILE A 34 -3.39 11.62 0.18
CA ILE A 34 -4.17 10.64 0.96
C ILE A 34 -3.57 10.48 2.35
N ARG A 35 -2.23 10.40 2.46
CA ARG A 35 -1.57 10.27 3.76
C ARG A 35 -1.85 11.47 4.66
N HIS A 36 -1.73 12.67 4.11
CA HIS A 36 -2.01 13.91 4.83
C HIS A 36 -3.46 13.95 5.33
N HIS A 37 -4.42 13.59 4.49
CA HIS A 37 -5.82 13.52 4.91
C HIS A 37 -6.06 12.50 6.04
N LEU A 38 -5.44 11.32 5.97
CA LEU A 38 -5.58 10.30 7.02
C LEU A 38 -4.95 10.74 8.35
N GLU A 39 -3.92 11.59 8.32
CA GLU A 39 -3.32 12.19 9.52
C GLU A 39 -4.24 13.21 10.20
N GLU A 40 -5.06 13.92 9.42
CA GLU A 40 -5.97 14.97 9.91
C GLU A 40 -7.40 14.48 10.19
N CYS A 41 -7.81 13.36 9.58
CA CYS A 41 -9.18 12.85 9.64
C CYS A 41 -9.25 11.46 10.29
N ALA A 42 -9.44 11.44 11.61
CA ALA A 42 -9.59 10.20 12.39
C ALA A 42 -10.69 9.24 11.86
N PRO A 43 -11.88 9.71 11.43
CA PRO A 43 -12.89 8.83 10.84
C PRO A 43 -12.43 8.12 9.56
N CYS A 44 -11.65 8.80 8.70
CA CYS A 44 -11.10 8.18 7.49
C CYS A 44 -9.96 7.22 7.83
N LEU A 45 -9.16 7.52 8.86
CA LEU A 45 -8.13 6.62 9.37
C LEU A 45 -8.72 5.31 9.91
N ASP A 46 -9.81 5.39 10.69
CA ASP A 46 -10.52 4.21 11.20
C ASP A 46 -11.01 3.32 10.06
N GLN A 47 -11.55 3.93 8.99
CA GLN A 47 -12.01 3.19 7.82
C GLN A 47 -10.83 2.58 7.05
N TYR A 48 -9.73 3.32 6.86
CA TYR A 48 -8.50 2.80 6.25
C TYR A 48 -7.97 1.56 7.00
N ASP A 49 -7.93 1.62 8.33
CA ASP A 49 -7.46 0.51 9.17
C ASP A 49 -8.37 -0.70 9.06
N LEU A 50 -9.69 -0.49 9.03
CA LEU A 50 -10.67 -1.55 8.78
C LEU A 50 -10.41 -2.24 7.44
N GLU A 51 -10.25 -1.48 6.36
CA GLU A 51 -9.97 -2.05 5.02
C GLU A 51 -8.66 -2.84 4.99
N ARG A 52 -7.61 -2.34 5.67
CA ARG A 52 -6.35 -3.07 5.86
C ARG A 52 -6.55 -4.39 6.59
N CYS A 53 -7.35 -4.40 7.65
CA CYS A 53 -7.68 -5.60 8.40
C CYS A 53 -8.44 -6.62 7.54
N ILE A 54 -9.42 -6.17 6.76
CA ILE A 54 -10.18 -7.02 5.83
C ILE A 54 -9.23 -7.63 4.79
N LYS A 55 -8.37 -6.82 4.17
CA LYS A 55 -7.41 -7.29 3.17
C LYS A 55 -6.46 -8.34 3.72
N LYS A 56 -5.92 -8.12 4.93
CA LYS A 56 -5.08 -9.12 5.64
C LYS A 56 -5.85 -10.41 5.91
N LEU A 57 -7.12 -10.30 6.32
CA LEU A 57 -7.98 -11.46 6.59
C LEU A 57 -8.22 -12.29 5.33
N VAL A 58 -8.50 -11.63 4.20
CA VAL A 58 -8.69 -12.29 2.89
C VAL A 58 -7.39 -12.96 2.44
N HIS A 59 -6.26 -12.25 2.50
CA HIS A 59 -4.96 -12.82 2.13
C HIS A 59 -4.63 -14.06 2.96
N ARG A 60 -4.87 -14.04 4.29
CA ARG A 60 -4.65 -15.21 5.14
C ARG A 60 -5.55 -16.39 4.76
N SER A 61 -6.78 -16.13 4.35
CA SER A 61 -7.79 -17.18 4.10
C SER A 61 -7.70 -17.76 2.68
N CYS A 62 -7.10 -17.03 1.74
CA CYS A 62 -7.08 -17.37 0.31
C CYS A 62 -5.67 -17.39 -0.31
N GLY A 63 -4.61 -17.02 0.43
CA GLY A 63 -3.27 -16.75 -0.11
C GLY A 63 -2.21 -17.79 0.22
N ASP A 64 -2.57 -18.98 0.70
CA ASP A 64 -1.62 -20.06 1.02
C ASP A 64 -0.98 -20.74 -0.22
N GLU A 65 -1.16 -20.17 -1.41
CA GLU A 65 -0.47 -20.62 -2.62
C GLU A 65 0.98 -20.07 -2.61
N GLN A 66 1.89 -20.85 -2.04
CA GLN A 66 3.29 -20.49 -1.98
C GLN A 66 3.93 -20.50 -3.37
N ALA A 67 4.65 -19.42 -3.69
CA ALA A 67 5.45 -19.36 -4.90
C ALA A 67 6.44 -20.54 -4.96
N PRO A 68 6.64 -21.20 -6.12
CA PRO A 68 7.58 -22.32 -6.22
C PRO A 68 9.00 -21.92 -5.81
N ASP A 69 9.70 -22.79 -5.08
CA ASP A 69 11.07 -22.54 -4.59
C ASP A 69 12.04 -22.16 -5.72
N ALA A 70 11.85 -22.74 -6.89
CA ALA A 70 12.65 -22.42 -8.08
C ALA A 70 12.51 -20.95 -8.50
N LEU A 71 11.32 -20.36 -8.38
CA LEU A 71 11.10 -18.94 -8.68
C LEU A 71 11.76 -18.07 -7.62
N ARG A 72 11.60 -18.44 -6.33
CA ARG A 72 12.26 -17.74 -5.22
C ARG A 72 13.77 -17.71 -5.37
N ALA A 73 14.38 -18.85 -5.68
CA ALA A 73 15.83 -18.95 -5.92
C ALA A 73 16.29 -18.03 -7.06
N LYS A 74 15.57 -18.04 -8.19
CA LYS A 74 15.87 -17.16 -9.33
C LYS A 74 15.81 -15.68 -8.95
N ILE A 75 14.78 -15.25 -8.23
CA ILE A 75 14.62 -13.85 -7.79
C ILE A 75 15.80 -13.45 -6.89
N LEU A 76 16.18 -14.28 -5.92
CA LEU A 76 17.29 -13.99 -5.01
C LEU A 76 18.64 -13.88 -5.75
N THR A 77 18.89 -14.76 -6.72
CA THR A 77 20.08 -14.65 -7.58
C THR A 77 20.12 -13.32 -8.31
N ARG A 78 19.02 -12.94 -8.99
CA ARG A 78 18.94 -11.67 -9.74
C ARG A 78 19.10 -10.43 -8.85
N LEU A 79 18.50 -10.45 -7.66
CA LEU A 79 18.67 -9.36 -6.69
C LEU A 79 20.11 -9.23 -6.20
N THR A 80 20.82 -10.36 -6.04
CA THR A 80 22.22 -10.37 -5.64
C THR A 80 23.11 -9.81 -6.74
N GLU A 81 22.91 -10.24 -7.98
CA GLU A 81 23.62 -9.72 -9.17
C GLU A 81 23.43 -8.19 -9.28
N ALA A 82 22.19 -7.70 -9.24
CA ALA A 82 21.88 -6.28 -9.35
C ALA A 82 22.52 -5.44 -8.24
N ARG A 83 22.62 -5.97 -7.01
CA ARG A 83 23.29 -5.29 -5.90
C ARG A 83 24.81 -5.19 -6.08
N VAL A 84 25.43 -6.18 -6.71
CA VAL A 84 26.87 -6.15 -7.02
C VAL A 84 27.16 -5.13 -8.12
N GLU A 85 26.29 -5.06 -9.13
CA GLU A 85 26.40 -4.07 -10.21
C GLU A 85 26.27 -2.62 -9.70
N THR A 86 25.34 -2.34 -8.79
CA THR A 86 25.18 -0.99 -8.21
C THR A 86 26.20 -0.64 -7.14
N ALA A 87 26.85 -1.63 -6.53
CA ALA A 87 27.89 -1.44 -5.52
C ALA A 87 29.32 -1.38 -6.10
N SER A 88 29.51 -1.64 -7.39
CA SER A 88 30.77 -1.36 -8.07
C SER A 88 30.86 0.15 -8.32
N PRO A 89 31.72 0.89 -7.61
CA PRO A 89 32.03 2.25 -8.01
C PRO A 89 32.89 2.18 -9.27
N ASP A 90 32.63 3.07 -10.22
CA ASP A 90 33.69 3.56 -11.12
C ASP A 90 34.67 4.40 -10.28
#